data_AF-A0AAX2A5G5-F1
#
_entry.id   AF-A0AAX2A5G5-F1
#
_cell.length_a   1.000
_cell.length_b   1.000
_cell.length_c   1.000
_cell.angle_alpha   90.00
_cell.angle_beta   90.00
_cell.angle_gamma   90.00
#
_symmetry.space_group_name_H-M   'P 1'
#
loop_
_entity.id
_entity.type
_entity.pdbx_description
1 polymer ?
#
loop_
_entity_poly.entity_id
_entity_poly.type
_entity_poly.pdbx_seq_one_letter_code
_entity_poly.pdbx_strand_id
1 'polypeptide(L)'
;MPVNLDEALLISQRIDVNDPQPIVSQALRIAIYDECKAYEAYVRIIEKFGLVQPFVHIKESEARHYSALISLLQKYNVEVPVNDWHLKIEAPNSFIEACELGVASEIQNIAMYDNLLQHVQEADIRDVFYQLQAHSYNNHLPAFRNCILNHYSVANDVQGFNQEQVMNKIGEYQMILEDMLNGNMDETKLTKLFSKLNISMVSGAALGAAAVAFLNDYMNKQNKE
;
A
#
# COMPACT_ATOMS: atom_id res chain seq x y z
N MET A 1 18.07 8.70 20.01
CA MET A 1 17.01 9.20 19.10
C MET A 1 15.69 8.65 19.60
N PRO A 2 14.58 9.37 19.49
CA PRO A 2 13.26 8.82 19.81
C PRO A 2 12.99 7.60 18.91
N VAL A 3 12.41 6.54 19.48
CA VAL A 3 12.12 5.27 18.80
C VAL A 3 10.70 4.83 19.11
N ASN A 4 10.06 4.12 18.19
CA ASN A 4 8.75 3.49 18.42
C ASN A 4 8.96 2.16 19.16
N LEU A 5 8.50 2.05 20.40
CA LEU A 5 8.60 0.81 21.18
C LEU A 5 7.67 -0.30 20.67
N ASP A 6 6.59 0.11 20.00
CA ASP A 6 5.57 -0.71 19.36
C ASP A 6 5.80 -0.85 17.84
N GLU A 7 7.02 -0.64 17.34
CA GLU A 7 7.31 -0.66 15.90
C GLU A 7 6.82 -1.94 15.19
N ALA A 8 6.95 -3.10 15.85
CA ALA A 8 6.45 -4.36 15.30
C ALA A 8 4.94 -4.34 15.04
N LEU A 9 4.16 -3.72 15.92
CA LEU A 9 2.72 -3.52 15.76
C LEU A 9 2.43 -2.54 14.63
N LEU A 10 3.16 -1.42 14.57
CA LEU A 10 2.98 -0.42 13.51
C LEU A 10 3.26 -1.01 12.12
N ILE A 11 4.29 -1.86 11.99
CA ILE A 11 4.66 -2.54 10.74
C ILE A 11 3.70 -3.69 10.41
N SER A 12 3.08 -4.34 11.40
CA SER A 12 2.12 -5.42 11.15
C SER A 12 0.85 -4.92 10.45
N GLN A 13 0.54 -3.62 10.60
CA GLN A 13 -0.66 -2.96 10.09
C GLN A 13 -1.95 -3.67 10.52
N ARG A 14 -1.91 -4.35 11.68
CA ARG A 14 -3.04 -5.13 12.19
C ARG A 14 -3.17 -4.94 13.69
N ILE A 15 -4.42 -4.98 14.14
CA ILE A 15 -4.73 -5.01 15.57
C ILE A 15 -4.27 -6.33 16.17
N ASP A 16 -3.55 -6.26 17.29
CA ASP A 16 -3.29 -7.40 18.17
C ASP A 16 -4.17 -7.28 19.42
N VAL A 17 -5.16 -8.16 19.51
CA VAL A 17 -6.10 -8.20 20.64
C VAL A 17 -5.45 -8.68 21.94
N ASN A 18 -4.24 -9.25 21.88
CA ASN A 18 -3.48 -9.70 23.04
C ASN A 18 -2.46 -8.65 23.51
N ASP A 19 -2.21 -7.60 22.72
CA ASP A 19 -1.32 -6.53 23.10
C ASP A 19 -1.96 -5.69 24.24
N PRO A 20 -1.20 -5.34 25.30
CA PRO A 20 -1.73 -4.55 26.41
C PRO A 20 -2.18 -3.13 26.03
N GLN A 21 -1.75 -2.62 24.88
CA GLN A 21 -2.15 -1.32 24.37
C GLN A 21 -3.63 -1.33 23.96
N PRO A 22 -4.41 -0.29 24.31
CA PRO A 22 -5.82 -0.22 23.92
C PRO A 22 -6.01 -0.26 22.40
N ILE A 23 -7.03 -0.97 21.93
CA ILE A 23 -7.38 -1.12 20.50
C ILE A 23 -7.42 0.23 19.77
N VAL A 24 -8.03 1.26 20.37
CA VAL A 24 -8.08 2.62 19.81
C VAL A 24 -6.68 3.20 19.59
N SER A 25 -5.79 3.01 20.57
CA SER A 25 -4.41 3.50 20.52
C SER A 25 -3.62 2.77 19.43
N GLN A 26 -3.75 1.44 19.35
CA GLN A 26 -3.15 0.66 18.26
C GLN A 26 -3.65 1.14 16.90
N ALA A 27 -4.97 1.23 16.72
CA ALA A 27 -5.59 1.58 15.45
C ALA A 27 -5.17 2.96 14.93
N LEU A 28 -5.21 3.98 15.79
CA LEU A 28 -4.82 5.33 15.42
C LEU A 28 -3.33 5.45 15.12
N ARG A 29 -2.48 4.75 15.88
CA ARG A 29 -1.03 4.76 15.65
C ARG A 29 -0.64 4.00 14.39
N ILE A 30 -1.25 2.85 14.13
CA ILE A 30 -1.07 2.10 12.87
C ILE A 30 -1.45 2.98 11.68
N ALA A 31 -2.66 3.55 11.69
CA ALA A 31 -3.15 4.37 10.59
C ALA A 31 -2.22 5.56 10.31
N ILE A 32 -1.87 6.37 11.32
CA ILE A 32 -1.05 7.56 11.09
C ILE A 32 0.38 7.21 10.68
N TYR A 33 0.94 6.10 11.17
CA TYR A 33 2.26 5.65 10.76
C TYR A 33 2.29 5.18 9.30
N ASP A 34 1.20 4.59 8.81
CA ASP A 34 1.05 4.23 7.39
C ASP A 34 0.90 5.46 6.49
N GLU A 35 0.09 6.46 6.88
CA GLU A 35 -0.01 7.73 6.14
C GLU A 35 1.36 8.44 6.06
N CYS A 36 2.18 8.37 7.12
CA CYS A 36 3.55 8.88 7.09
C CYS A 36 4.44 8.11 6.10
N LYS A 37 4.31 6.77 6.05
CA LYS A 37 5.04 5.92 5.10
C LYS A 37 4.76 6.33 3.66
N ALA A 38 3.47 6.47 3.31
CA ALA A 38 3.03 6.88 1.98
C ALA A 38 3.55 8.27 1.63
N TYR A 39 3.40 9.24 2.53
CA TYR A 39 3.90 10.61 2.35
C TYR A 39 5.41 10.63 2.06
N GLU A 40 6.23 9.99 2.91
CA GLU A 40 7.68 9.97 2.75
C GLU A 40 8.12 9.21 1.49
N ALA A 41 7.41 8.14 1.12
CA ALA A 41 7.65 7.42 -0.14
C ALA A 41 7.42 8.32 -1.36
N TYR A 42 6.32 9.05 -1.38
CA TYR A 42 6.00 9.94 -2.49
C TYR A 42 6.93 11.16 -2.54
N VAL A 43 7.38 11.68 -1.39
CA VAL A 43 8.47 12.68 -1.35
C VAL A 43 9.72 12.14 -2.03
N ARG A 44 10.19 10.93 -1.67
CA ARG A 44 11.39 10.32 -2.26
C ARG A 44 11.27 10.06 -3.76
N ILE A 45 10.09 9.65 -4.21
CA ILE A 45 9.80 9.47 -5.63
C ILE A 45 9.86 10.81 -6.37
N ILE A 46 9.26 11.86 -5.80
CA ILE A 46 9.29 13.21 -6.39
C ILE A 46 10.71 13.79 -6.42
N GLU A 47 11.52 13.56 -5.38
CA GLU A 47 12.93 13.96 -5.36
C GLU A 47 13.73 13.30 -6.48
N LYS A 48 13.47 12.02 -6.78
CA LYS A 48 14.21 11.25 -7.80
C LYS A 48 13.72 11.52 -9.23
N PHE A 49 12.41 11.59 -9.44
CA PHE A 49 11.80 11.63 -10.77
C PHE A 49 11.18 12.98 -11.14
N GLY A 50 11.18 13.95 -10.22
CA GLY A 50 10.57 15.26 -10.39
C GLY A 50 9.08 15.29 -10.04
N LEU A 51 8.41 16.39 -10.39
CA LEU A 51 6.97 16.61 -10.12
C LEU A 51 6.07 15.78 -11.06
N VAL A 52 6.14 14.46 -10.93
CA VAL A 52 5.42 13.50 -11.76
C VAL A 52 4.09 13.08 -11.16
N GLN A 53 3.09 12.89 -12.02
CA GLN A 53 1.77 12.39 -11.63
C GLN A 53 1.76 10.86 -11.55
N PRO A 54 0.98 10.24 -10.63
CA PRO A 54 0.02 10.87 -9.71
C PRO A 54 0.62 11.29 -8.35
N PHE A 55 1.92 11.09 -8.13
CA PHE A 55 2.58 11.24 -6.83
C PHE A 55 2.41 12.62 -6.18
N VAL A 56 2.44 13.70 -6.96
CA VAL A 56 2.24 15.05 -6.40
C VAL A 56 0.88 15.20 -5.73
N HIS A 57 -0.20 14.81 -6.42
CA HIS A 57 -1.56 14.94 -5.88
C HIS A 57 -1.81 13.97 -4.73
N ILE A 58 -1.30 12.74 -4.83
CA ILE A 58 -1.50 11.73 -3.79
C ILE A 58 -0.75 12.13 -2.52
N LYS A 59 0.50 12.61 -2.61
CA LYS A 59 1.24 13.16 -1.46
C LYS A 59 0.46 14.25 -0.71
N GLU A 60 -0.19 15.16 -1.44
CA GLU A 60 -1.03 16.19 -0.83
C GLU A 60 -2.29 15.61 -0.17
N SER A 61 -2.81 14.50 -0.69
CA SER A 61 -3.88 13.73 -0.05
C SER A 61 -3.43 13.13 1.27
N GLU A 62 -2.25 12.50 1.32
CA GLU A 62 -1.74 11.90 2.56
C GLU A 62 -1.48 12.94 3.65
N ALA A 63 -1.06 14.15 3.27
CA ALA A 63 -0.93 15.24 4.24
C ALA A 63 -2.29 15.62 4.88
N ARG A 64 -3.39 15.49 4.13
CA ARG A 64 -4.75 15.71 4.66
C ARG A 64 -5.20 14.53 5.52
N HIS A 65 -4.92 13.29 5.11
CA HIS A 65 -5.19 12.11 5.92
C HIS A 65 -4.47 12.18 7.28
N TYR A 66 -3.17 12.49 7.26
CA TYR A 66 -2.37 12.74 8.46
C TYR A 66 -3.01 13.79 9.36
N SER A 67 -3.46 14.92 8.81
CA SER A 67 -4.10 15.99 9.58
C SER A 67 -5.43 15.55 10.23
N ALA A 68 -6.22 14.74 9.53
CA ALA A 68 -7.46 14.16 10.08
C ALA A 68 -7.15 13.20 11.24
N LEU A 69 -6.14 12.34 11.08
CA LEU A 69 -5.71 11.41 12.11
C LEU A 69 -5.14 12.12 13.33
N ILE A 70 -4.32 13.17 13.17
CA ILE A 70 -3.80 13.97 14.28
C ILE A 70 -4.93 14.49 15.18
N SER A 71 -6.04 14.92 14.58
CA SER A 71 -7.21 15.39 15.33
C SER A 71 -7.81 14.29 16.22
N LEU A 72 -7.86 13.04 15.71
CA LEU A 72 -8.30 11.89 16.49
C LEU A 72 -7.27 11.50 17.57
N LEU A 73 -5.97 11.43 17.25
CA LEU A 73 -4.93 11.12 18.23
C LEU A 73 -4.97 12.10 19.42
N GLN A 74 -5.14 13.40 19.14
CA GLN A 74 -5.31 14.42 20.18
C GLN A 74 -6.58 14.19 21.02
N LYS A 75 -7.72 13.93 20.38
CA LYS A 75 -8.99 13.68 21.07
C LYS A 75 -8.92 12.47 22.01
N TYR A 76 -8.25 11.41 21.58
CA TYR A 76 -8.13 10.15 22.34
C TYR A 76 -6.89 10.10 23.24
N ASN A 77 -6.13 11.19 23.32
CA ASN A 77 -4.88 11.27 24.09
C ASN A 77 -3.91 10.12 23.77
N VAL A 78 -3.77 9.83 22.47
CA VAL A 78 -2.85 8.83 21.92
C VAL A 78 -1.60 9.55 21.42
N GLU A 79 -0.43 9.09 21.86
CA GLU A 79 0.83 9.65 21.40
C GLU A 79 1.04 9.37 19.91
N VAL A 80 1.57 10.36 19.19
CA VAL A 80 1.93 10.21 17.77
C VAL A 80 3.20 9.37 17.66
N PRO A 81 3.24 8.32 16.81
CA PRO A 81 4.46 7.58 16.58
C PRO A 81 5.53 8.45 15.92
N VAL A 82 6.79 8.14 16.17
CA VAL A 82 7.94 8.81 15.54
C VAL A 82 7.93 8.49 14.05
N ASN A 83 7.89 9.52 13.20
CA ASN A 83 8.10 9.35 11.76
C ASN A 83 9.60 9.18 11.46
N ASP A 84 10.03 7.94 11.28
CA ASP A 84 11.38 7.54 10.93
C ASP A 84 11.48 6.95 9.51
N TRP A 85 10.41 7.04 8.72
CA TRP A 85 10.33 6.48 7.38
C TRP A 85 11.34 7.08 6.40
N HIS A 86 11.72 8.34 6.59
CA HIS A 86 12.77 9.00 5.80
C HIS A 86 14.13 8.27 5.89
N LEU A 87 14.38 7.46 6.93
CA LEU A 87 15.59 6.64 7.07
C LEU A 87 15.44 5.25 6.45
N LYS A 88 14.20 4.80 6.23
CA LYS A 88 13.87 3.42 5.84
C LYS A 88 13.48 3.29 4.37
N ILE A 89 13.09 4.39 3.72
CA ILE A 89 12.57 4.36 2.35
C ILE A 89 13.66 4.67 1.34
N GLU A 90 13.86 3.74 0.43
CA GLU A 90 14.66 3.92 -0.78
C GLU A 90 13.75 4.27 -1.97
N ALA A 91 14.23 5.18 -2.82
CA ALA A 91 13.48 5.57 -4.01
C ALA A 91 13.53 4.44 -5.06
N PRO A 92 12.39 4.04 -5.66
CA PRO A 92 12.30 3.00 -6.69
C PRO A 92 13.27 3.23 -7.85
N ASN A 93 13.70 2.19 -8.56
CA ASN A 93 14.69 2.29 -9.64
C ASN A 93 14.13 2.98 -10.88
N SER A 94 12.82 2.92 -11.09
CA SER A 94 12.16 3.57 -12.23
C SER A 94 10.81 4.18 -11.85
N PHE A 95 10.34 5.13 -12.67
CA PHE A 95 9.02 5.73 -12.52
C PHE A 95 7.89 4.70 -12.63
N ILE A 96 8.02 3.72 -13.53
CA ILE A 96 7.01 2.68 -13.70
C ILE A 96 6.95 1.79 -12.45
N GLU A 97 8.09 1.34 -11.93
CA GLU A 97 8.17 0.60 -10.66
C GLU A 97 7.55 1.38 -9.49
N ALA A 98 7.76 2.70 -9.44
CA ALA A 98 7.12 3.55 -8.43
C ALA A 98 5.59 3.50 -8.52
N CYS A 99 5.01 3.48 -9.73
CA CYS A 99 3.57 3.40 -9.89
C CYS A 99 3.01 2.02 -9.50
N GLU A 100 3.78 0.94 -9.65
CA GLU A 100 3.34 -0.41 -9.28
C GLU A 100 3.44 -0.63 -7.77
N LEU A 101 4.50 -0.10 -7.16
CA LEU A 101 4.60 0.00 -5.70
C LEU A 101 3.48 0.86 -5.12
N GLY A 102 3.04 1.90 -5.84
CA GLY A 102 1.84 2.68 -5.51
C GLY A 102 0.58 1.80 -5.47
N VAL A 103 0.28 1.07 -6.56
CA VAL A 103 -0.86 0.12 -6.58
C VAL A 103 -0.83 -0.84 -5.40
N ALA A 104 0.34 -1.41 -5.13
CA ALA A 104 0.50 -2.40 -4.09
C ALA A 104 0.33 -1.79 -2.68
N SER A 105 0.86 -0.58 -2.45
CA SER A 105 0.67 0.18 -1.21
C SER A 105 -0.80 0.52 -0.96
N GLU A 106 -1.54 0.96 -1.98
CA GLU A 106 -2.97 1.26 -1.83
C GLU A 106 -3.80 0.02 -1.48
N ILE A 107 -3.50 -1.12 -2.10
CA ILE A 107 -4.16 -2.39 -1.74
C ILE A 107 -3.86 -2.77 -0.28
N GLN A 108 -2.62 -2.58 0.19
CA GLN A 108 -2.28 -2.79 1.60
C GLN A 108 -3.02 -1.83 2.53
N ASN A 109 -3.10 -0.54 2.18
CA ASN A 109 -3.79 0.47 2.97
C ASN A 109 -5.29 0.16 3.12
N ILE A 110 -5.95 -0.25 2.04
CA ILE A 110 -7.35 -0.70 2.08
C ILE A 110 -7.53 -1.90 3.02
N ALA A 111 -6.67 -2.91 2.91
CA ALA A 111 -6.72 -4.11 3.76
C ALA A 111 -6.38 -3.81 5.23
N MET A 112 -5.48 -2.85 5.48
CA MET A 112 -5.21 -2.34 6.82
C MET A 112 -6.49 -1.73 7.40
N TYR A 113 -7.12 -0.78 6.71
CA TYR A 113 -8.36 -0.17 7.19
C TYR A 113 -9.49 -1.18 7.40
N ASP A 114 -9.62 -2.20 6.53
CA ASP A 114 -10.57 -3.31 6.75
C ASP A 114 -10.32 -4.02 8.09
N ASN A 115 -9.05 -4.30 8.41
CA ASN A 115 -8.69 -4.90 9.69
C ASN A 115 -8.96 -3.96 10.88
N LEU A 116 -8.60 -2.68 10.77
CA LEU A 116 -8.81 -1.72 11.85
C LEU A 116 -10.31 -1.53 12.15
N LEU A 117 -11.13 -1.43 11.10
CA LEU A 117 -12.59 -1.23 11.18
C LEU A 117 -13.35 -2.42 11.79
N GLN A 118 -12.75 -3.63 11.82
CA GLN A 118 -13.33 -4.78 12.51
C GLN A 118 -13.27 -4.65 14.04
N HIS A 119 -12.33 -3.86 14.57
CA HIS A 119 -12.05 -3.81 16.00
C HIS A 119 -12.50 -2.49 16.64
N VAL A 120 -12.38 -1.36 15.92
CA VAL A 120 -12.76 -0.03 16.42
C VAL A 120 -14.28 0.13 16.52
N GLN A 121 -14.76 0.67 17.65
CA GLN A 121 -16.19 0.87 17.93
C GLN A 121 -16.60 2.35 17.94
N GLU A 122 -15.63 3.25 18.08
CA GLU A 122 -15.79 4.69 18.17
C GLU A 122 -16.26 5.27 16.83
N ALA A 123 -17.46 5.83 16.81
CA ALA A 123 -18.12 6.26 15.58
C ALA A 123 -17.29 7.26 14.76
N ASP A 124 -16.67 8.24 15.41
CA ASP A 124 -15.84 9.25 14.74
C ASP A 124 -14.54 8.69 14.18
N ILE A 125 -13.91 7.71 14.85
CA ILE A 125 -12.74 7.02 14.30
C ILE A 125 -13.16 6.21 13.08
N ARG A 126 -14.28 5.47 13.18
CA ARG A 126 -14.82 4.67 12.07
C ARG A 126 -15.16 5.56 10.87
N ASP A 127 -15.77 6.71 11.09
CA ASP A 127 -16.12 7.66 10.02
C ASP A 127 -14.87 8.15 9.26
N VAL A 128 -13.81 8.51 9.98
CA VAL A 128 -12.53 8.91 9.37
C VAL A 128 -11.89 7.73 8.63
N PHE A 129 -11.85 6.55 9.24
CA PHE A 129 -11.24 5.37 8.61
C PHE A 129 -11.97 4.94 7.33
N TYR A 130 -13.31 4.95 7.31
CA TYR A 130 -14.06 4.71 6.08
C TYR A 130 -13.79 5.77 5.02
N GLN A 131 -13.62 7.04 5.39
CA GLN A 131 -13.26 8.10 4.44
C GLN A 131 -11.87 7.88 3.83
N LEU A 132 -10.86 7.57 4.65
CA LEU A 132 -9.49 7.33 4.20
C LEU A 132 -9.41 6.08 3.31
N GLN A 133 -10.04 4.98 3.74
CA GLN A 133 -10.15 3.76 2.93
C GLN A 133 -10.84 4.03 1.58
N ALA A 134 -11.97 4.76 1.59
CA ALA A 134 -12.69 5.11 0.38
C ALA A 134 -11.86 6.03 -0.52
N HIS A 135 -11.01 6.89 0.04
CA HIS A 135 -10.09 7.72 -0.73
C HIS A 135 -9.02 6.89 -1.44
N SER A 136 -8.40 5.95 -0.74
CA SER A 136 -7.44 5.00 -1.32
C SER A 136 -8.10 4.18 -2.45
N TYR A 137 -9.25 3.56 -2.18
CA TYR A 137 -9.95 2.69 -3.16
C TYR A 137 -10.46 3.44 -4.39
N ASN A 138 -11.14 4.58 -4.20
CA ASN A 138 -11.83 5.26 -5.30
C ASN A 138 -10.94 6.26 -6.06
N ASN A 139 -9.81 6.70 -5.48
CA ASN A 139 -8.97 7.73 -6.08
C ASN A 139 -7.53 7.29 -6.30
N HIS A 140 -6.80 6.91 -5.24
CA HIS A 140 -5.37 6.64 -5.34
C HIS A 140 -5.08 5.39 -6.15
N LEU A 141 -5.76 4.28 -5.83
CA LEU A 141 -5.59 3.01 -6.53
C LEU A 141 -5.88 3.12 -8.04
N PRO A 142 -7.01 3.73 -8.48
CA PRO A 142 -7.23 4.03 -9.90
C PRO A 142 -6.17 4.95 -10.51
N ALA A 143 -5.68 5.95 -9.79
CA ALA A 143 -4.66 6.87 -10.29
C ALA A 143 -3.33 6.14 -10.57
N PHE A 144 -2.89 5.25 -9.68
CA PHE A 144 -1.71 4.42 -9.92
C PHE A 144 -1.90 3.41 -11.04
N ARG A 145 -3.08 2.76 -11.12
CA ARG A 145 -3.41 1.89 -12.27
C ARG A 145 -3.33 2.64 -13.59
N ASN A 146 -3.88 3.86 -13.64
CA ASN A 146 -3.81 4.71 -14.82
C ASN A 146 -2.38 5.17 -15.14
N CYS A 147 -1.54 5.40 -14.12
CA CYS A 147 -0.11 5.68 -14.35
C CYS A 147 0.55 4.55 -15.14
N ILE A 148 0.34 3.30 -14.73
CA ILE A 148 0.89 2.11 -15.38
C ILE A 148 0.34 1.98 -16.80
N LEU A 149 -0.98 2.08 -16.96
CA LEU A 149 -1.63 2.00 -18.26
C LEU A 149 -1.11 3.06 -19.25
N ASN A 150 -0.94 4.30 -18.78
CA ASN A 150 -0.44 5.40 -19.60
C ASN A 150 1.03 5.21 -19.98
N HIS A 151 1.87 4.69 -19.08
CA HIS A 151 3.26 4.39 -19.40
C HIS A 151 3.35 3.37 -20.54
N TYR A 152 2.55 2.31 -20.49
CA TYR A 152 2.53 1.28 -21.54
C TYR A 152 1.79 1.71 -22.80
N SER A 153 0.78 2.57 -22.74
CA SER A 153 0.14 3.08 -23.95
C SER A 153 1.06 4.02 -24.72
N VAL A 154 1.83 4.86 -24.03
CA VAL A 154 2.82 5.77 -24.63
C VAL A 154 4.05 5.02 -25.16
N ALA A 155 4.49 3.95 -24.50
CA ALA A 155 5.61 3.12 -24.97
C ALA A 155 5.27 2.31 -26.24
N ASN A 156 3.99 2.15 -26.58
CA ASN A 156 3.51 1.21 -27.61
C ASN A 156 3.03 1.85 -28.92
N ASP A 157 3.42 3.08 -29.23
CA ASP A 157 3.35 3.58 -30.62
C ASP A 157 4.30 2.82 -31.58
N VAL A 158 4.94 1.74 -31.10
CA VAL A 158 5.86 0.89 -31.89
C VAL A 158 5.37 -0.56 -32.06
N GLN A 159 4.60 -1.20 -31.16
CA GLN A 159 4.04 -2.56 -31.43
C GLN A 159 2.77 -2.90 -30.63
N GLY A 160 1.59 -2.86 -31.28
CA GLY A 160 0.51 -3.85 -31.13
C GLY A 160 -0.01 -4.26 -29.74
N PHE A 161 -0.11 -3.37 -28.75
CA PHE A 161 -0.73 -3.69 -27.45
C PHE A 161 -2.23 -3.37 -27.41
N ASN A 162 -3.04 -4.31 -26.90
CA ASN A 162 -4.48 -4.14 -26.69
C ASN A 162 -4.78 -3.79 -25.22
N GLN A 163 -5.38 -2.62 -24.97
CA GLN A 163 -5.77 -2.11 -23.66
C GLN A 163 -6.68 -3.06 -22.88
N GLU A 164 -7.56 -3.81 -23.56
CA GLU A 164 -8.45 -4.81 -22.97
C GLU A 164 -7.66 -5.97 -22.33
N GLN A 165 -6.60 -6.43 -23.00
CA GLN A 165 -5.74 -7.50 -22.47
C GLN A 165 -4.99 -7.04 -21.22
N VAL A 166 -4.58 -5.77 -21.16
CA VAL A 166 -3.90 -5.21 -20.00
C VAL A 166 -4.86 -5.11 -18.80
N MET A 167 -6.07 -4.60 -19.02
CA MET A 167 -7.09 -4.53 -17.95
C MET A 167 -7.48 -5.92 -17.43
N ASN A 168 -7.65 -6.90 -18.32
CA ASN A 168 -7.92 -8.27 -17.93
C ASN A 168 -6.78 -8.85 -17.08
N LYS A 169 -5.53 -8.62 -17.46
CA LYS A 169 -4.37 -9.06 -16.66
C LYS A 169 -4.32 -8.37 -15.30
N ILE A 170 -4.52 -7.06 -15.22
CA ILE A 170 -4.53 -6.31 -13.96
C ILE A 170 -5.60 -6.88 -13.01
N GLY A 171 -6.81 -7.15 -13.50
CA GLY A 171 -7.88 -7.76 -12.71
C GLY A 171 -7.50 -9.17 -12.21
N GLU A 172 -6.87 -9.99 -13.06
CA GLU A 172 -6.39 -11.31 -12.65
C GLU A 172 -5.31 -11.25 -11.55
N TYR A 173 -4.39 -10.27 -11.60
CA TYR A 173 -3.39 -10.09 -10.55
C TYR A 173 -3.98 -9.56 -9.24
N GLN A 174 -4.98 -8.66 -9.33
CA GLN A 174 -5.71 -8.17 -8.17
C GLN A 174 -6.36 -9.33 -7.40
N MET A 175 -7.02 -10.26 -8.10
CA MET A 175 -7.62 -11.43 -7.46
C MET A 175 -6.59 -12.29 -6.71
N ILE A 176 -5.40 -12.48 -7.27
CA ILE A 176 -4.34 -13.27 -6.62
C ILE A 176 -3.78 -12.52 -5.40
N LEU A 177 -3.63 -11.19 -5.47
CA LEU A 177 -3.20 -10.38 -4.33
C LEU A 177 -4.24 -10.38 -3.20
N GLU A 178 -5.52 -10.28 -3.53
CA GLU A 178 -6.62 -10.37 -2.55
C GLU A 178 -6.67 -11.75 -1.89
N ASP A 179 -6.54 -12.83 -2.66
CA ASP A 179 -6.43 -14.18 -2.11
C ASP A 179 -5.23 -14.33 -1.17
N MET A 180 -4.10 -13.68 -1.47
CA MET A 180 -2.91 -13.66 -0.63
C MET A 180 -3.11 -12.90 0.68
N LEU A 181 -3.68 -11.69 0.63
CA LEU A 181 -3.93 -10.88 1.81
C LEU A 181 -4.93 -11.51 2.77
N ASN A 182 -5.87 -12.27 2.23
CA ASN A 182 -6.88 -12.98 3.00
C ASN A 182 -6.40 -14.35 3.51
N GLY A 183 -5.15 -14.75 3.24
CA GLY A 183 -4.61 -16.05 3.66
C GLY A 183 -5.19 -17.24 2.90
N ASN A 184 -5.87 -17.01 1.78
CA ASN A 184 -6.55 -18.01 0.96
C ASN A 184 -5.65 -18.59 -0.15
N MET A 185 -4.33 -18.66 0.09
CA MET A 185 -3.36 -19.14 -0.88
C MET A 185 -3.14 -20.65 -0.76
N ASP A 186 -3.21 -21.34 -1.89
CA ASP A 186 -2.90 -22.77 -2.01
C ASP A 186 -1.83 -23.01 -3.10
N GLU A 187 -1.29 -24.23 -3.18
CA GLU A 187 -0.26 -24.60 -4.17
C GLU A 187 -0.70 -24.34 -5.61
N THR A 188 -1.98 -24.52 -5.92
CA THR A 188 -2.55 -24.27 -7.25
C THR A 188 -2.57 -22.79 -7.60
N LYS A 189 -2.97 -21.92 -6.67
CA LYS A 189 -2.95 -20.47 -6.83
C LYS A 189 -1.53 -19.92 -6.91
N LEU A 190 -0.60 -20.47 -6.11
CA LEU A 190 0.83 -20.17 -6.20
C LEU A 190 1.40 -20.59 -7.56
N THR A 191 1.11 -21.81 -8.02
CA THR A 191 1.57 -22.29 -9.33
C THR A 191 0.96 -21.47 -10.48
N LYS A 192 -0.29 -21.04 -10.33
CA LYS A 192 -0.96 -20.13 -11.29
C LYS A 192 -0.31 -18.75 -11.30
N LEU A 193 0.11 -18.23 -10.15
CA LEU A 193 0.90 -17.00 -10.06
C LEU A 193 2.26 -17.19 -10.77
N PHE A 194 3.05 -18.20 -10.41
CA PHE A 194 4.37 -18.47 -10.98
C PHE A 194 4.35 -18.78 -12.49
N SER A 195 3.38 -19.54 -12.98
CA SER A 195 3.23 -19.83 -14.41
C SER A 195 2.85 -18.58 -15.21
N LYS A 196 2.06 -17.67 -14.63
CA LYS A 196 1.75 -16.37 -15.21
C LYS A 196 2.90 -15.36 -15.09
N LEU A 197 3.89 -15.61 -14.23
CA LEU A 197 5.10 -14.79 -14.10
C LEU A 197 6.15 -15.07 -15.21
N ASN A 198 6.17 -16.27 -15.82
CA ASN A 198 7.27 -16.70 -16.71
C ASN A 198 7.13 -16.26 -18.20
N ILE A 199 5.96 -15.81 -18.68
CA ILE A 199 5.76 -15.46 -20.11
C ILE A 199 5.59 -13.94 -20.36
N SER A 200 5.41 -13.11 -19.33
CA SER A 200 5.26 -11.64 -19.45
C SER A 200 6.46 -10.82 -18.95
N MET A 201 7.52 -11.46 -18.45
CA MET A 201 8.67 -10.77 -17.86
C MET A 201 9.52 -10.00 -18.89
N VAL A 202 9.43 -10.33 -20.18
CA VAL A 202 10.15 -9.62 -21.28
C VAL A 202 9.38 -8.39 -21.79
N SER A 203 8.11 -8.22 -21.42
CA SER A 203 7.26 -7.12 -21.89
C SER A 203 6.61 -6.27 -20.78
N GLY A 204 6.85 -6.60 -19.50
CA GLY A 204 6.30 -5.90 -18.34
C GLY A 204 7.07 -6.28 -17.08
N ALA A 205 8.18 -5.59 -16.84
CA ALA A 205 9.13 -5.90 -15.77
C ALA A 205 8.62 -5.65 -14.34
N ALA A 206 7.43 -5.06 -14.17
CA ALA A 206 7.16 -4.31 -12.95
C ALA A 206 6.00 -4.87 -12.07
N LEU A 207 5.09 -5.69 -12.62
CA LEU A 207 4.18 -6.51 -11.79
C LEU A 207 4.94 -7.67 -11.11
N GLY A 208 6.04 -8.10 -11.73
CA GLY A 208 6.96 -9.08 -11.14
C GLY A 208 7.65 -8.53 -9.88
N ALA A 209 8.03 -7.25 -9.87
CA ALA A 209 8.69 -6.64 -8.71
C ALA A 209 7.73 -6.47 -7.52
N ALA A 210 6.50 -6.02 -7.75
CA ALA A 210 5.48 -5.94 -6.69
C ALA A 210 5.12 -7.33 -6.15
N ALA A 211 4.87 -8.31 -7.02
CA ALA A 211 4.61 -9.69 -6.59
C ALA A 211 5.81 -10.29 -5.81
N VAL A 212 7.05 -10.03 -6.24
CA VAL A 212 8.27 -10.53 -5.58
C VAL A 212 8.53 -9.83 -4.25
N ALA A 213 8.35 -8.51 -4.15
CA ALA A 213 8.49 -7.77 -2.89
C ALA A 213 7.47 -8.23 -1.85
N PHE A 214 6.22 -8.48 -2.27
CA PHE A 214 5.16 -8.98 -1.42
C PHE A 214 5.34 -10.45 -1.05
N LEU A 215 5.79 -11.30 -1.98
CA LEU A 215 6.17 -12.69 -1.70
C LEU A 215 7.31 -12.74 -0.68
N ASN A 216 8.31 -11.86 -0.79
CA ASN A 216 9.43 -11.81 0.15
C ASN A 216 8.99 -11.36 1.55
N ASP A 217 8.07 -10.39 1.66
CA ASP A 217 7.47 -9.99 2.94
C ASP A 217 6.61 -11.10 3.56
N TYR A 218 5.78 -11.78 2.77
CA TYR A 218 4.96 -12.92 3.22
C TYR A 218 5.81 -14.11 3.69
N MET A 219 6.86 -14.48 2.94
CA MET A 219 7.78 -15.57 3.31
C MET A 219 8.58 -15.24 4.57
N ASN A 220 8.97 -13.97 4.77
CA ASN A 220 9.62 -13.53 6.00
C ASN A 220 8.68 -13.55 7.23
N LYS A 221 7.37 -13.40 7.02
CA LYS A 221 6.36 -13.52 8.07
C LYS A 221 6.12 -14.98 8.46
N GLN A 222 6.09 -15.93 7.52
CA GLN A 222 5.94 -17.37 7.84
C GLN A 222 7.19 -17.98 8.49
N ASN A 223 8.39 -17.54 8.15
CA ASN A 223 9.62 -18.04 8.79
C ASN A 223 9.82 -17.55 10.23
N LYS A 224 8.90 -16.74 10.77
CA LYS A 224 8.91 -16.25 12.16
C LYS A 224 7.84 -16.91 13.04
N GLU A 225 7.05 -17.85 12.50
CA GLU A 225 6.23 -18.80 13.26
C GLU A 225 6.97 -20.14 13.43
#